data_AF-A0A503KMF0-F1
#
_entry.id   AF-A0A503KMF0-F1
#
_cell.length_a   1.000
_cell.length_b   1.000
_cell.length_c   1.000
_cell.angle_alpha   90.00
_cell.angle_beta   90.00
_cell.angle_gamma   90.00
#
_symmetry.space_group_name_H-M   'P 1'
#
loop_
_entity.id
_entity.type
_entity.pdbx_description
1 polymer ?
#
loop_
_entity_poly.entity_id
_entity_poly.type
_entity_poly.pdbx_seq_one_letter_code
_entity_poly.pdbx_strand_id
1 'polypeptide(L)'
;MADYPETERRRHAREFVLKEATITAAGVRIGCSVRNQHEQGAELRVGADVEIPDRFLLEVPADDMAYRALVRWRRNDRVGVALYSNAPKD
;
A
#
# COMPACT_ATOMS: atom_id res chain seq x y z
N MET A 1 5.62 16.70 -32.00
CA MET A 1 5.97 16.18 -30.66
C MET A 1 4.72 16.33 -29.82
N ALA A 2 3.92 15.27 -29.71
CA ALA A 2 2.60 15.36 -29.09
C ALA A 2 2.75 15.54 -27.58
N ASP A 3 2.37 16.71 -27.12
CA ASP A 3 2.13 17.04 -25.72
C ASP A 3 1.00 16.14 -25.21
N TYR A 4 1.35 15.07 -24.49
CA TYR A 4 0.37 14.33 -23.73
C TYR A 4 0.09 15.16 -22.49
N PRO A 5 -1.13 15.68 -22.29
CA PRO A 5 -1.44 16.32 -21.02
C PRO A 5 -1.17 15.30 -19.91
N GLU A 6 -0.35 15.67 -18.92
CA GLU A 6 -0.19 14.93 -17.69
C GLU A 6 -1.54 14.94 -16.97
N THR A 7 -2.46 14.11 -17.45
CA THR A 7 -3.79 14.00 -16.89
C THR A 7 -3.56 13.41 -15.52
N GLU A 8 -3.72 14.25 -14.49
CA GLU A 8 -3.74 13.83 -13.10
C GLU A 8 -4.85 12.78 -12.95
N ARG A 9 -4.46 11.51 -13.02
CA ARG A 9 -5.35 10.35 -12.94
C ARG A 9 -5.70 10.00 -11.49
N ARG A 10 -5.13 10.72 -10.51
CA ARG A 10 -5.32 10.44 -9.07
C ARG A 10 -6.60 11.12 -8.59
N ARG A 11 -7.45 10.35 -7.91
CA ARG A 11 -8.71 10.84 -7.33
C ARG A 11 -8.54 11.51 -5.95
N HIS A 12 -7.37 11.35 -5.30
CA HIS A 12 -7.11 11.83 -3.94
C HIS A 12 -5.68 12.36 -3.77
N ALA A 13 -5.51 13.37 -2.92
CA ALA A 13 -4.20 13.86 -2.48
C ALA A 13 -3.47 12.80 -1.65
N ARG A 14 -2.14 12.73 -1.79
CA ARG A 14 -1.29 11.77 -1.07
C ARG A 14 -0.45 12.52 -0.05
N GLU A 15 -0.64 12.22 1.23
CA GLU A 15 0.29 12.67 2.26
C GLU A 15 1.52 11.75 2.25
N PHE A 16 2.71 12.34 2.27
CA PHE A 16 3.95 11.59 2.46
C PHE A 16 4.03 11.20 3.93
N VAL A 17 3.99 9.91 4.20
CA VAL A 17 4.07 9.34 5.54
C VAL A 17 5.21 8.33 5.60
N LEU A 18 5.69 8.04 6.80
CA LEU A 18 6.55 6.90 7.04
C LEU A 18 5.94 6.10 8.19
N LYS A 19 5.27 5.00 7.86
CA LYS A 19 4.68 4.09 8.86
C LYS A 19 5.26 2.71 8.66
N GLU A 20 5.67 2.06 9.74
CA GLU A 20 5.94 0.63 9.73
C GLU A 20 4.63 -0.13 9.49
N ALA A 21 4.70 -1.20 8.70
CA ALA A 21 3.54 -2.03 8.42
C ALA A 21 3.93 -3.49 8.17
N THR A 22 2.99 -4.41 8.38
CA THR A 22 3.19 -5.84 8.11
C THR A 22 2.15 -6.34 7.11
N ILE A 23 2.63 -6.94 6.03
CA ILE A 23 1.81 -7.70 5.10
C ILE A 23 1.61 -9.10 5.66
N THR A 24 0.36 -9.54 5.79
CA THR A 24 0.00 -10.91 6.20
C THR A 24 -0.83 -11.59 5.10
N ALA A 25 -0.38 -12.74 4.64
CA ALA A 25 -1.09 -13.58 3.68
C ALA A 25 -0.66 -15.05 3.82
N ALA A 26 -1.62 -15.98 3.77
CA ALA A 26 -1.36 -17.42 3.78
C ALA A 26 -0.39 -17.91 4.89
N GLY A 27 -0.46 -17.32 6.09
CA GLY A 27 0.40 -17.66 7.22
C GLY A 27 1.81 -17.04 7.18
N VAL A 28 2.15 -16.28 6.13
CA VAL A 28 3.41 -15.54 6.00
C VAL A 28 3.22 -14.09 6.45
N ARG A 29 4.24 -13.54 7.12
CA ARG A 29 4.33 -12.14 7.54
C ARG A 29 5.55 -11.49 6.90
N ILE A 30 5.36 -10.34 6.25
CA ILE A 30 6.39 -9.61 5.51
C ILE A 30 6.42 -8.17 6.02
N GLY A 31 7.58 -7.73 6.51
CA GLY A 31 7.79 -6.35 6.92
C GLY A 31 7.81 -5.38 5.72
N CYS A 32 7.20 -4.22 5.86
CA CYS A 32 7.15 -3.18 4.85
C CYS A 32 7.01 -1.79 5.48
N SER A 33 7.16 -0.73 4.70
CA SER A 33 6.81 0.63 5.14
C SER A 33 5.80 1.29 4.21
N VAL A 34 4.85 2.01 4.78
CA VAL A 34 3.92 2.89 4.05
C VAL A 34 4.62 4.22 3.80
N ARG A 35 4.74 4.63 2.52
CA ARG A 35 5.43 5.86 2.09
C ARG A 35 4.51 6.98 1.64
N ASN A 36 3.29 6.62 1.25
CA ASN A 36 2.16 7.53 1.15
C ASN A 36 0.89 6.77 1.48
N GLN A 37 -0.13 7.48 1.92
CA GLN A 37 -1.44 6.91 2.22
C GLN A 37 -2.52 7.95 1.98
N HIS A 38 -3.66 7.46 1.50
CA HIS A 38 -4.92 8.17 1.46
C HIS A 38 -6.05 7.15 1.69
N GLU A 39 -7.29 7.62 1.79
CA GLU A 39 -8.46 6.80 2.19
C GLU A 39 -8.60 5.48 1.41
N GLN A 40 -8.25 5.48 0.12
CA GLN A 40 -8.46 4.35 -0.79
C GLN A 40 -7.17 3.66 -1.24
N GLY A 41 -6.00 4.07 -0.76
CA GLY A 41 -4.76 3.56 -1.31
C GLY A 41 -3.51 3.97 -0.57
N ALA A 42 -2.45 3.23 -0.84
CA ALA A 42 -1.14 3.48 -0.28
C ALA A 42 -0.04 3.04 -1.25
N GLU A 43 1.15 3.57 -1.02
CA GLU A 43 2.38 3.03 -1.55
C GLU A 43 3.18 2.37 -0.44
N LEU A 44 3.59 1.14 -0.68
CA LEU A 44 4.44 0.35 0.19
C LEU A 44 5.86 0.28 -0.37
N ARG A 45 6.85 0.25 0.53
CA ARG A 45 8.21 -0.21 0.27
C ARG A 45 8.40 -1.57 0.90
N VAL A 46 8.88 -2.51 0.11
CA VAL A 46 9.05 -3.91 0.48
C VAL A 46 10.45 -4.34 0.06
N GLY A 47 11.01 -5.38 0.67
CA GLY A 47 12.29 -5.94 0.21
C GLY A 47 12.22 -6.30 -1.28
N ALA A 48 13.25 -5.96 -2.05
CA ALA A 48 13.23 -6.09 -3.52
C ALA A 48 13.00 -7.53 -4.02
N ASP A 49 13.46 -8.52 -3.26
CA ASP A 49 13.38 -9.94 -3.60
C ASP A 49 12.19 -10.66 -2.93
N VAL A 50 11.21 -9.90 -2.41
CA VAL A 50 10.05 -10.48 -1.73
C VAL A 50 8.86 -10.59 -2.69
N GLU A 51 8.37 -11.81 -2.88
CA GLU A 51 7.12 -12.04 -3.60
C GLU A 51 5.91 -11.63 -2.74
N ILE A 52 5.18 -10.62 -3.22
CA ILE A 52 3.97 -10.11 -2.55
C ILE A 52 2.74 -10.63 -3.27
N PRO A 53 1.85 -11.38 -2.60
CA PRO A 53 0.57 -11.79 -3.16
C PRO A 53 -0.26 -10.59 -3.64
N ASP A 54 -1.14 -10.80 -4.63
CA ASP A 54 -2.00 -9.71 -5.12
C ASP A 54 -3.01 -9.21 -4.06
N ARG A 55 -3.39 -10.06 -3.10
CA ARG A 55 -4.33 -9.74 -2.03
C ARG A 55 -3.73 -10.14 -0.68
N PHE A 56 -3.81 -9.24 0.29
CA PHE A 56 -3.28 -9.47 1.63
C PHE A 56 -3.95 -8.56 2.67
N LEU A 57 -3.69 -8.84 3.95
CA LEU A 57 -3.94 -7.90 5.03
C LEU A 57 -2.69 -7.05 5.26
N LEU A 58 -2.87 -5.73 5.34
CA LEU A 58 -1.85 -4.77 5.70
C LEU A 58 -2.14 -4.25 7.10
N GLU A 59 -1.33 -4.65 8.06
CA GLU A 59 -1.40 -4.16 9.44
C GLU A 59 -0.56 -2.89 9.56
N VAL A 60 -1.15 -1.79 10.00
CA VAL A 60 -0.47 -0.50 10.17
C VAL A 60 -0.64 -0.05 11.63
N PRO A 61 0.33 -0.32 12.53
CA PRO A 61 0.20 -0.02 13.95
C PRO A 61 -0.05 1.46 14.25
N ALA A 62 0.52 2.37 13.45
CA ALA A 62 0.32 3.81 13.62
C ALA A 62 -1.13 4.27 13.35
N ASP A 63 -1.90 3.44 12.62
CA ASP A 63 -3.32 3.70 12.34
C ASP A 63 -4.25 2.90 13.26
N ASP A 64 -3.70 2.04 14.11
CA ASP A 64 -4.42 1.05 14.90
C ASP A 64 -5.43 0.23 14.05
N MET A 65 -4.99 -0.11 12.83
CA MET A 65 -5.88 -0.61 11.78
C MET A 65 -5.21 -1.72 10.97
N ALA A 66 -6.03 -2.67 10.53
CA ALA A 66 -5.69 -3.57 9.43
C ALA A 66 -6.53 -3.21 8.21
N TYR A 67 -5.91 -3.27 7.04
CA TYR A 67 -6.56 -3.04 5.75
C TYR A 67 -6.52 -4.29 4.90
N ARG A 68 -7.63 -4.65 4.25
CA ARG A 68 -7.58 -5.51 3.08
C ARG A 68 -6.95 -4.72 1.94
N ALA A 69 -5.88 -5.24 1.38
CA ALA A 69 -5.14 -4.58 0.31
C ALA A 69 -5.19 -5.40 -0.98
N LEU A 70 -5.28 -4.70 -2.11
CA LEU A 70 -5.18 -5.27 -3.45
C LEU A 70 -4.07 -4.54 -4.21
N VAL A 71 -3.09 -5.28 -4.73
CA VAL A 71 -2.02 -4.69 -5.54
C VAL A 71 -2.58 -4.13 -6.85
N ARG A 72 -2.17 -2.90 -7.19
CA ARG A 72 -2.55 -2.18 -8.41
C ARG A 72 -1.38 -2.00 -9.36
N TRP A 73 -0.17 -1.91 -8.84
CA TRP A 73 1.06 -1.83 -9.62
C TRP A 73 2.27 -2.22 -8.78
N ARG A 74 3.34 -2.64 -9.45
CA ARG A 74 4.65 -2.97 -8.85
C ARG A 74 5.74 -2.27 -9.66
N ARG A 75 6.76 -1.73 -8.98
CA ARG A 75 7.93 -1.11 -9.61
C ARG A 75 9.12 -1.20 -8.66
N ASN A 76 10.07 -2.10 -8.94
CA ASN A 76 11.20 -2.41 -8.06
C ASN A 76 10.70 -2.80 -6.66
N ASP A 77 11.21 -2.16 -5.62
CA ASP A 77 10.85 -2.30 -4.21
C ASP A 77 9.54 -1.59 -3.83
N ARG A 78 8.81 -1.03 -4.81
CA ARG A 78 7.57 -0.27 -4.59
C ARG A 78 6.35 -1.06 -5.02
N VAL A 79 5.33 -1.05 -4.18
CA VAL A 79 4.03 -1.65 -4.45
C VAL A 79 2.95 -0.64 -4.17
N GLY A 80 2.13 -0.34 -5.18
CA GLY A 80 0.93 0.46 -4.99
C GLY A 80 -0.28 -0.43 -4.74
N VAL A 81 -1.04 -0.11 -3.70
CA VAL A 81 -2.21 -0.89 -3.30
C VAL A 81 -3.47 -0.02 -3.24
N ALA A 82 -4.61 -0.63 -3.53
CA ALA A 82 -5.90 -0.14 -3.08
C ALA A 82 -6.16 -0.67 -1.66
N LEU A 83 -6.62 0.19 -0.76
CA LEU A 83 -6.96 -0.15 0.62
C LEU A 83 -8.47 -0.24 0.78
N TYR A 84 -8.91 -1.26 1.51
CA TYR A 84 -10.29 -1.46 1.95
C TYR A 84 -10.25 -1.71 3.45
N SER A 85 -10.81 -0.79 4.24
CA SER A 85 -10.81 -0.93 5.70
C SER A 85 -11.62 -2.15 6.14
N ASN A 86 -11.16 -2.79 7.21
CA ASN A 86 -11.84 -3.91 7.85
C ASN A 86 -11.83 -3.77 9.36
N ALA A 87 -12.39 -2.66 9.85
CA ALA A 87 -12.54 -2.28 11.26
C ALA A 87 -11.21 -2.08 12.04
N PRO A 88 -11.19 -1.20 13.07
CA PRO A 88 -10.04 -1.01 13.95
C PRO A 88 -9.57 -2.34 14.57
N LYS A 89 -8.28 -2.43 14.92
CA LYS A 89 -7.82 -3.48 15.81
C LYS A 89 -8.34 -3.14 17.22
N ASP A 90 -9.03 -4.07 17.87
CA ASP A 90 -9.54 -3.91 19.24
C ASP A 90 -8.42 -3.74 20.27
#